data_AF-A0A381QHL8-F1
#
_entry.id   AF-A0A381QHL8-F1
#
_cell.length_a   1.000
_cell.length_b   1.000
_cell.length_c   1.000
_cell.angle_alpha   90.00
_cell.angle_beta   90.00
_cell.angle_gamma   90.00
#
_symmetry.space_group_name_H-M   'P 1'
#
loop_
_entity.id
_entity.type
_entity.pdbx_description
1 polymer ?
#
loop_
_entity_poly.entity_id
_entity_poly.type
_entity_poly.pdbx_seq_one_letter_code
_entity_poly.pdbx_strand_id
1 'polypeptide(L)'
;MIENYLPILIVFILAASFVFVSLILSHFVGPRINNKVKMMPYESGVDPVGETRIRFSIRFFLIALLFIIFDIEIVFLYPWAVVFKDFLTTGSFIFFEMVVFLFILAFGFVYVWKNGALEWE
;
A
#
# COMPACT_ATOMS: atom_id res chain seq x y z
N MET A 1 26.12 -0.78 14.63
CA MET A 1 24.88 -1.37 14.07
C MET A 1 23.69 -0.41 14.13
N ILE A 2 23.34 0.19 15.28
CA ILE A 2 22.25 1.19 15.35
C ILE A 2 22.60 2.50 14.64
N GLU A 3 23.88 2.86 14.61
CA GLU A 3 24.39 4.08 13.94
C GLU A 3 24.10 4.10 12.43
N ASN A 4 23.95 2.94 11.79
CA ASN A 4 23.58 2.85 10.37
C ASN A 4 22.13 3.27 10.09
N TYR A 5 21.26 3.28 11.11
CA TYR A 5 19.87 3.74 11.01
C TYR A 5 19.72 5.24 11.28
N LEU A 6 20.75 5.88 11.84
CA LEU A 6 20.74 7.30 12.17
C LEU A 6 20.56 8.20 10.92
N PRO A 7 21.21 7.94 9.77
CA PRO A 7 20.93 8.67 8.53
C PRO A 7 19.47 8.55 8.07
N ILE A 8 18.87 7.35 8.19
CA ILE A 8 17.46 7.11 7.81
C ILE A 8 16.53 7.96 8.68
N LEU A 9 16.77 7.98 9.99
CA LEU A 9 15.99 8.79 10.92
C LEU A 9 16.12 10.29 10.63
N ILE A 10 17.33 10.77 10.33
CA ILE A 10 17.57 12.17 9.97
C ILE A 10 16.80 12.55 8.71
N VAL A 11 16.85 11.73 7.66
CA VAL A 11 16.11 11.98 6.41
C VAL A 11 14.61 12.00 6.66
N PHE A 12 14.10 11.07 7.45
CA PHE A 12 12.68 11.03 7.82
C PHE A 12 12.25 12.32 8.55
N ILE A 13 13.02 12.76 9.54
CA ILE A 13 12.76 14.00 10.29
C ILE A 13 12.83 15.22 9.37
N LEU A 14 13.82 15.30 8.48
CA LEU A 14 13.96 16.41 7.53
C LEU A 14 12.78 16.46 6.55
N ALA A 15 12.37 15.32 6.00
CA ALA A 15 11.23 15.25 5.09
C ALA A 15 9.92 15.63 5.80
N ALA A 16 9.67 15.09 6.99
CA ALA A 16 8.49 15.41 7.78
C ALA A 16 8.47 16.90 8.18
N SER A 17 9.58 17.42 8.69
CA SER A 17 9.69 18.84 9.08
C SER A 17 9.52 19.78 7.89
N PHE A 18 10.05 19.43 6.71
CA PHE A 18 9.80 20.19 5.49
C PHE A 18 8.31 20.28 5.15
N VAL A 19 7.58 19.16 5.19
CA VAL A 19 6.12 19.14 4.95
C VAL A 19 5.39 19.99 5.99
N PHE A 20 5.71 19.81 7.28
CA PHE A 20 5.07 20.57 8.36
C PHE A 20 5.34 22.07 8.25
N VAL A 21 6.59 22.49 8.06
CA VAL A 21 6.96 23.90 7.91
C VAL A 21 6.29 24.51 6.69
N SER A 22 6.24 23.79 5.57
CA SER A 22 5.58 24.26 4.35
C SER A 22 4.07 24.47 4.55
N LEU A 23 3.38 23.51 5.19
CA LEU A 23 1.96 23.64 5.50
C LEU A 23 1.68 24.77 6.49
N ILE A 24 2.49 24.89 7.55
CA ILE A 24 2.37 25.96 8.55
C ILE A 24 2.58 27.33 7.88
N LEU A 25 3.65 27.48 7.10
CA LEU A 25 3.96 28.73 6.42
C LEU A 25 2.87 29.08 5.41
N SER A 26 2.38 28.11 4.64
CA SER A 26 1.25 28.29 3.73
C SER A 26 -0.01 28.75 4.45
N HIS A 27 -0.31 28.19 5.63
CA HIS A 27 -1.46 28.58 6.44
C HIS A 27 -1.36 30.00 7.03
N PHE A 28 -0.15 30.47 7.36
CA PHE A 28 0.07 31.80 7.91
C PHE A 28 0.23 32.89 6.83
N VAL A 29 0.90 32.60 5.72
CA VAL A 29 1.15 33.54 4.62
C VAL A 29 -0.03 33.61 3.64
N GLY A 30 -0.80 32.53 3.53
CA GLY A 30 -1.92 32.43 2.59
C GLY A 30 -3.09 33.38 2.91
N PRO A 31 -3.75 33.96 1.88
CA PRO A 31 -4.89 34.84 2.08
C PRO A 31 -6.08 34.08 2.69
N ARG A 32 -6.59 34.58 3.82
CA ARG A 32 -7.72 34.01 4.54
C ARG A 32 -9.04 34.53 3.98
N ILE A 33 -9.56 33.84 2.97
CA ILE A 33 -10.88 34.13 2.39
C ILE A 33 -11.88 33.12 2.94
N ASN A 34 -12.66 33.55 3.93
CA ASN A 34 -13.77 32.78 4.48
C ASN A 34 -15.06 33.16 3.76
N ASN A 35 -15.42 32.39 2.72
CA ASN A 35 -16.69 32.54 2.01
C ASN A 35 -17.45 31.22 2.07
N LYS A 36 -18.77 31.27 2.31
CA LYS A 36 -19.64 30.08 2.33
C LYS A 36 -19.49 29.25 1.05
N VAL A 37 -19.48 29.91 -0.11
CA VAL A 37 -19.34 29.24 -1.42
C VAL A 37 -17.99 28.52 -1.55
N LYS A 38 -16.90 29.11 -1.02
CA LYS A 38 -15.56 28.50 -1.06
C LYS A 38 -15.44 27.27 -0.15
N MET A 39 -16.25 27.22 0.91
CA MET A 39 -16.28 26.13 1.89
C MET A 39 -17.29 25.03 1.53
N MET A 40 -18.07 25.21 0.46
CA MET A 40 -19.00 24.20 -0.02
C MET A 40 -18.28 23.11 -0.80
N PRO A 41 -18.70 21.83 -0.69
CA PRO A 41 -18.24 20.76 -1.56
C PRO A 41 -18.44 21.12 -3.03
N TYR A 42 -17.49 20.71 -3.88
CA TYR A 42 -17.57 20.93 -5.31
C TYR A 42 -18.58 19.96 -5.95
N GLU A 43 -19.61 20.50 -6.61
CA GLU A 43 -20.64 19.74 -7.35
C GLU A 43 -20.96 20.45 -8.68
N SER A 44 -19.92 20.73 -9.48
CA SER A 44 -20.02 21.33 -10.84
C SER A 44 -20.97 22.54 -10.99
N GLY A 45 -21.10 23.37 -9.95
CA GLY A 45 -21.90 24.60 -9.96
C GLY A 45 -23.34 24.43 -9.44
N VAL A 46 -23.71 23.25 -8.95
CA VAL A 46 -24.98 22.97 -8.29
C VAL A 46 -24.74 22.83 -6.78
N ASP A 47 -25.76 23.08 -5.97
CA ASP A 47 -25.68 22.78 -4.53
C ASP A 47 -25.62 21.26 -4.34
N PRO A 48 -24.74 20.74 -3.45
CA PRO A 48 -24.67 19.31 -3.19
C PRO A 48 -25.97 18.83 -2.56
N VAL A 49 -26.66 17.91 -3.24
CA VAL A 49 -27.93 17.32 -2.78
C VAL A 49 -27.74 15.82 -2.62
N GLY A 50 -28.13 15.27 -1.46
CA GLY A 50 -28.17 13.82 -1.23
C GLY A 50 -27.48 13.38 0.06
N GLU A 51 -27.58 12.09 0.35
CA GLU A 51 -26.87 11.47 1.47
C GLU A 51 -25.42 11.14 1.07
N THR A 52 -24.48 11.40 1.98
CA THR A 52 -23.04 11.10 1.77
C THR A 52 -22.69 9.62 1.95
N ARG A 53 -23.66 8.78 2.35
CA ARG A 53 -23.44 7.36 2.63
C ARG A 53 -23.80 6.51 1.42
N ILE A 54 -22.85 6.37 0.52
CA ILE A 54 -22.95 5.42 -0.60
C ILE A 54 -22.44 4.04 -0.17
N ARG A 55 -23.05 2.99 -0.72
CA ARG A 55 -22.53 1.63 -0.60
C ARG A 55 -21.35 1.51 -1.56
N PHE A 56 -20.15 1.39 -1.01
CA PHE A 56 -18.98 1.07 -1.82
C PHE A 56 -19.06 -0.38 -2.29
N SER A 57 -18.53 -0.62 -3.48
CA SER A 57 -18.42 -1.96 -4.05
C SER A 57 -17.58 -2.86 -3.14
N ILE A 58 -18.02 -4.11 -2.91
CA ILE A 58 -17.25 -5.14 -2.19
C ILE A 58 -15.90 -5.43 -2.88
N ARG A 59 -15.75 -5.06 -4.15
CA ARG A 59 -14.54 -5.29 -4.94
C ARG A 59 -13.29 -4.67 -4.32
N PHE A 60 -13.40 -3.50 -3.69
CA PHE A 60 -12.27 -2.89 -2.96
C PHE A 60 -11.80 -3.77 -1.79
N PHE A 61 -12.74 -4.43 -1.10
CA PHE A 61 -12.41 -5.36 -0.03
C PHE A 61 -11.72 -6.62 -0.56
N LEU A 62 -12.20 -7.19 -1.68
CA LEU A 62 -11.57 -8.37 -2.29
C LEU A 62 -10.12 -8.08 -2.73
N ILE A 63 -9.87 -6.91 -3.32
CA ILE A 63 -8.52 -6.48 -3.72
C ILE A 63 -7.63 -6.29 -2.49
N ALA A 64 -8.13 -5.61 -1.44
CA ALA A 64 -7.36 -5.40 -0.21
C ALA A 64 -7.03 -6.73 0.50
N LEU A 65 -7.99 -7.66 0.55
CA LEU A 65 -7.79 -8.99 1.11
C LEU A 65 -6.72 -9.76 0.33
N LEU A 66 -6.81 -9.76 -1.01
CA LEU A 66 -5.82 -10.42 -1.86
C LEU A 66 -4.43 -9.80 -1.69
N PHE A 67 -4.34 -8.47 -1.60
CA PHE A 67 -3.08 -7.76 -1.35
C PHE A 67 -2.44 -8.19 -0.02
N ILE A 68 -3.22 -8.29 1.06
CA ILE A 68 -2.71 -8.73 2.37
C ILE A 68 -2.16 -10.16 2.30
N ILE A 69 -2.86 -11.06 1.60
CA ILE A 69 -2.41 -12.44 1.41
C ILE A 69 -1.06 -12.47 0.68
N PHE A 70 -0.94 -11.76 -0.44
CA PHE A 70 0.32 -11.64 -1.18
C PHE A 70 1.45 -10.98 -0.38
N ASP A 71 1.16 -9.97 0.42
CA ASP A 71 2.16 -9.28 1.24
C ASP A 71 2.75 -10.24 2.29
N ILE A 72 1.90 -11.07 2.91
CA ILE A 72 2.32 -12.13 3.83
C ILE A 72 3.20 -13.17 3.12
N GLU A 73 2.87 -13.54 1.89
CA GLU A 73 3.68 -14.47 1.10
C GLU A 73 5.10 -13.93 0.86
N ILE A 74 5.22 -12.65 0.51
CA ILE A 74 6.50 -11.99 0.29
C ILE A 74 7.34 -11.98 1.57
N VAL A 75 6.72 -11.80 2.74
CA VAL A 75 7.40 -11.91 4.05
C VAL A 75 8.04 -13.28 4.24
N PHE A 76 7.44 -14.37 3.72
CA PHE A 76 8.05 -15.71 3.72
C PHE A 76 9.13 -15.89 2.65
N LEU A 77 9.00 -15.23 1.49
CA LEU A 77 10.01 -15.29 0.43
C LEU A 77 11.33 -14.63 0.84
N TYR A 78 11.29 -13.55 1.63
CA TYR A 78 12.48 -12.78 1.97
C TYR A 78 13.55 -13.58 2.74
N PRO A 79 13.25 -14.25 3.87
CA PRO A 79 14.24 -15.05 4.58
C PRO A 79 14.85 -16.13 3.70
N TRP A 80 14.03 -16.83 2.91
CA TRP A 80 14.53 -17.83 1.97
C TRP A 80 15.51 -17.22 0.96
N ALA A 81 15.14 -16.09 0.34
CA ALA A 81 15.98 -15.45 -0.67
C ALA A 81 17.34 -14.98 -0.11
N VAL A 82 17.36 -14.53 1.15
CA VAL A 82 18.58 -14.08 1.82
C VAL A 82 19.53 -15.25 2.09
N VAL A 83 19.02 -16.39 2.56
CA VAL A 83 19.85 -17.55 2.96
C VAL A 83 20.09 -18.56 1.82
N PHE A 84 19.41 -18.39 0.68
CA PHE A 84 19.42 -19.35 -0.43
C PHE A 84 20.84 -19.77 -0.86
N LYS A 85 21.77 -18.81 -0.96
CA LYS A 85 23.15 -19.08 -1.39
C LYS A 85 23.92 -19.95 -0.39
N ASP A 86 23.70 -19.74 0.90
CA ASP A 86 24.42 -20.47 1.95
C ASP A 86 23.94 -21.93 2.00
N PHE A 87 22.62 -22.12 1.89
CA PHE A 87 22.00 -23.44 1.92
C PHE A 87 22.14 -24.23 0.62
N LEU A 88 22.49 -23.58 -0.50
CA LEU A 88 22.75 -24.24 -1.78
C LEU A 88 23.87 -25.30 -1.66
N THR A 89 24.81 -25.09 -0.74
CA THR A 89 25.90 -26.03 -0.42
C THR A 89 25.43 -27.27 0.33
N THR A 90 24.30 -27.18 1.05
CA THR A 90 23.76 -28.24 1.91
C THR A 90 22.78 -29.15 1.14
N GLY A 91 22.18 -28.66 0.06
CA GLY A 91 21.42 -29.49 -0.88
C GLY A 91 20.33 -28.72 -1.63
N SER A 92 19.86 -29.29 -2.74
CA SER A 92 18.84 -28.67 -3.61
C SER A 92 17.42 -28.72 -3.04
N PHE A 93 17.20 -29.32 -1.87
CA PHE A 93 15.87 -29.47 -1.26
C PHE A 93 15.15 -28.13 -1.07
N ILE A 94 15.88 -27.14 -0.55
CA ILE A 94 15.36 -25.78 -0.27
C ILE A 94 14.92 -25.05 -1.54
N PHE A 95 15.49 -25.39 -2.70
CA PHE A 95 15.02 -24.87 -3.97
C PHE A 95 13.66 -25.46 -4.35
N PHE A 96 13.52 -26.79 -4.27
CA PHE A 96 12.29 -27.49 -4.63
C PHE A 96 11.12 -27.12 -3.73
N GLU A 97 11.36 -26.97 -2.42
CA GLU A 97 10.33 -26.55 -1.47
C GLU A 97 9.74 -25.18 -1.85
N MET A 98 10.57 -24.23 -2.29
CA MET A 98 10.08 -22.93 -2.73
C MET A 98 9.43 -22.93 -4.09
N VAL A 99 9.86 -23.80 -5.00
CA VAL A 99 9.13 -24.01 -6.26
C VAL A 99 7.71 -24.52 -5.98
N VAL A 100 7.57 -25.47 -5.06
CA VAL A 100 6.26 -25.99 -4.65
C VAL A 100 5.44 -24.90 -3.96
N PHE A 101 6.04 -24.13 -3.05
CA PHE A 101 5.39 -22.99 -2.39
C PHE A 101 4.85 -21.99 -3.42
N LEU A 102 5.70 -21.49 -4.32
CA LEU A 102 5.30 -20.55 -5.38
C LEU A 102 4.23 -21.14 -6.30
N PHE A 103 4.27 -22.44 -6.59
CA PHE A 103 3.26 -23.10 -7.41
C PHE A 103 1.88 -23.09 -6.74
N ILE A 104 1.81 -23.39 -5.44
CA ILE A 104 0.56 -23.33 -4.68
C ILE A 104 -0.02 -21.92 -4.70
N LEU A 105 0.82 -20.91 -4.54
CA LEU A 105 0.42 -19.49 -4.57
C LEU A 105 -0.08 -19.07 -5.96
N ALA A 106 0.67 -19.41 -7.01
CA ALA A 106 0.28 -19.15 -8.39
C ALA A 106 -1.05 -19.82 -8.72
N PHE A 107 -1.29 -21.03 -8.21
CA PHE A 107 -2.57 -21.72 -8.39
C PHE A 107 -3.73 -20.98 -7.70
N GLY A 108 -3.55 -20.55 -6.45
CA GLY A 108 -4.54 -19.73 -5.72
C GLY A 108 -4.85 -18.42 -6.46
N PHE A 109 -3.82 -17.75 -6.97
CA PHE A 109 -3.98 -16.54 -7.76
C PHE A 109 -4.78 -16.77 -9.05
N VAL A 110 -4.41 -17.80 -9.82
CA VAL A 110 -5.12 -18.15 -11.06
C VAL A 110 -6.58 -18.51 -10.78
N TYR A 111 -6.87 -19.18 -9.67
CA TYR A 111 -8.24 -19.47 -9.24
C TYR A 111 -9.03 -18.18 -8.97
N VAL A 112 -8.47 -17.25 -8.19
CA VAL A 112 -9.11 -15.96 -7.88
C VAL A 112 -9.32 -15.14 -9.15
N TRP A 113 -8.35 -15.12 -10.07
CA TRP A 113 -8.48 -14.48 -11.37
C TRP A 113 -9.64 -15.09 -12.16
N LYS A 114 -9.67 -16.41 -12.34
CA LYS A 114 -10.75 -17.08 -13.08
C LYS A 114 -12.14 -16.85 -12.50
N ASN A 115 -12.25 -16.56 -11.21
CA ASN A 115 -13.51 -16.23 -10.56
C ASN A 115 -13.95 -14.76 -10.72
N GLY A 116 -13.21 -13.95 -11.50
CA GLY A 116 -13.58 -12.56 -11.78
C GLY A 116 -13.40 -11.61 -10.60
N ALA A 117 -12.73 -12.01 -9.52
CA ALA A 117 -12.53 -11.17 -8.34
C ALA A 117 -11.66 -9.92 -8.63
N LEU A 118 -10.92 -9.95 -9.75
CA LEU A 118 -10.06 -8.87 -10.23
C LEU A 118 -10.69 -8.05 -11.36
N GLU A 119 -11.90 -8.38 -11.82
CA GLU A 119 -12.54 -7.71 -12.95
C GLU A 119 -13.19 -6.38 -12.51
N TRP A 120 -13.02 -5.37 -13.35
CA TRP A 120 -13.46 -3.99 -13.14
C TRP A 120 -14.43 -3.58 -14.26
N GLU A 121 -15.62 -4.19 -14.26
CA GLU A 121 -16.78 -3.75 -15.06
C GLU A 121 -17.90 -3.15 -14.20
#